data_AF-A0A5B8MYB8-F1
#
_entry.id   AF-A0A5B8MYB8-F1
#
_cell.length_a   1.000
_cell.length_b   1.000
_cell.length_c   1.000
_cell.angle_alpha   90.00
_cell.angle_beta   90.00
_cell.angle_gamma   90.00
#
_symmetry.space_group_name_H-M   'P 1'
#
loop_
_entity.id
_entity.type
_entity.pdbx_description
1 polymer ?
#
loop_
_entity_poly.entity_id
_entity_poly.type
_entity_poly.pdbx_seq_one_letter_code
_entity_poly.pdbx_strand_id
1 'polypeptide(L)'
;MAFALTSKQLREAQQQAGRKLVTRLCYMEDGIQVCENFSRDWCAWWSRRFNMTETAPACMNIIILVPASSGYLDVLKTYWSDIPENKKPLLMDRWTCAWASDSGHLEILQWLRSQGCAWDERTCHWAAAIGSLKCLQWARSEGCPWNESTICAVAAERGHLSVLQYASSQGCLWHTEMTLMAAKRGHLKVFQWLIYKRCPWNKERCRREGKPNIVDWLDELDPL
;
A
#
# COMPACT_ATOMS: atom_id res chain seq x y z
N MET A 1 -20.49 -25.94 -39.16
CA MET A 1 -21.24 -25.36 -38.02
C MET A 1 -20.31 -25.34 -36.82
N ALA A 2 -19.91 -24.15 -36.39
CA ALA A 2 -18.97 -23.96 -35.28
C ALA A 2 -19.70 -24.21 -33.95
N PHE A 3 -19.40 -25.34 -33.29
CA PHE A 3 -19.87 -25.57 -31.94
C PHE A 3 -19.06 -24.70 -30.98
N ALA A 4 -19.72 -23.71 -30.39
CA ALA A 4 -19.18 -22.99 -29.25
C ALA A 4 -18.91 -24.00 -28.13
N LEU A 5 -17.63 -24.25 -27.86
CA LEU A 5 -17.23 -25.05 -26.70
C LEU A 5 -17.71 -24.34 -25.45
N THR A 6 -18.46 -25.05 -24.61
CA THR A 6 -18.82 -24.53 -23.30
C THR A 6 -17.55 -24.25 -22.50
N SER A 7 -17.59 -23.28 -21.58
CA SER A 7 -16.43 -22.87 -20.77
C SER A 7 -15.77 -24.05 -20.00
N LYS A 8 -16.47 -25.16 -19.81
CA LYS A 8 -15.96 -26.41 -19.23
C LYS A 8 -15.11 -27.22 -20.23
N GLN A 9 -15.60 -27.40 -21.45
CA GLN A 9 -14.90 -28.17 -22.48
C GLN A 9 -13.61 -27.48 -22.95
N LEU A 10 -13.57 -26.14 -22.92
CA LEU A 10 -12.35 -25.38 -23.20
C LEU A 10 -11.27 -25.60 -22.13
N ARG A 11 -11.67 -25.74 -20.85
CA ARG A 11 -10.74 -25.96 -19.72
C ARG A 11 -10.13 -27.36 -19.75
N GLU A 12 -10.95 -28.38 -20.02
CA GLU A 12 -10.49 -29.78 -20.13
C GLU A 12 -9.47 -29.94 -21.27
N ALA A 13 -9.71 -29.29 -22.41
CA ALA A 13 -8.77 -29.27 -23.55
C ALA A 13 -7.44 -28.54 -23.23
N GLN A 14 -7.47 -27.50 -22.41
CA GLN A 14 -6.28 -26.76 -21.98
C GLN A 14 -5.40 -27.55 -20.99
N GLN A 15 -6.02 -28.37 -20.14
CA GLN A 15 -5.33 -29.23 -19.18
C GLN A 15 -4.62 -30.41 -19.85
N GLN A 16 -5.27 -31.06 -20.82
CA GLN A 16 -4.65 -32.14 -21.62
C GLN A 16 -3.47 -31.66 -22.47
N ALA A 17 -3.45 -30.38 -22.85
CA ALA A 17 -2.35 -29.75 -23.58
C ALA A 17 -1.17 -29.31 -22.68
N GLY A 18 -1.17 -29.64 -21.38
CA GLY A 18 -0.11 -29.27 -20.45
C GLY A 18 -0.02 -27.77 -20.14
N ARG A 19 -1.07 -26.99 -20.44
CA ARG A 19 -1.10 -25.54 -20.20
C ARG A 19 -1.61 -25.25 -18.77
N LYS A 20 -0.86 -24.43 -18.03
CA LYS A 20 -1.22 -24.03 -16.65
C LYS A 20 -2.44 -23.09 -16.70
N LEU A 21 -3.59 -23.61 -16.26
CA LEU A 21 -4.83 -22.84 -16.15
C LEU A 21 -4.74 -21.86 -14.97
N VAL A 22 -4.76 -20.56 -15.26
CA VAL A 22 -4.97 -19.52 -14.23
C VAL A 22 -6.45 -19.12 -14.28
N THR A 23 -7.28 -19.77 -13.47
CA THR A 23 -8.64 -19.31 -13.21
C THR A 23 -8.62 -18.28 -12.09
N ARG A 24 -9.28 -17.13 -12.26
CA ARG A 24 -9.70 -16.30 -11.13
C ARG A 24 -11.21 -16.33 -10.95
N LEU A 25 -11.63 -16.51 -9.70
CA LEU A 25 -12.98 -16.24 -9.23
C LEU A 25 -13.24 -14.73 -9.29
N CYS A 26 -14.44 -14.38 -9.76
CA CYS A 26 -15.04 -13.07 -9.58
C CYS A 26 -16.34 -13.30 -8.79
N TYR A 27 -16.54 -12.59 -7.70
CA TYR A 27 -17.88 -12.36 -7.16
C TYR A 27 -18.12 -10.87 -6.98
N MET A 28 -19.39 -10.50 -6.95
CA MET A 28 -19.84 -9.11 -6.85
C MET A 28 -20.02 -8.79 -5.37
N GLU A 29 -19.33 -7.75 -4.89
CA GLU A 29 -19.59 -7.15 -3.58
C GLU A 29 -19.91 -5.68 -3.84
N ASP A 30 -21.13 -5.25 -3.51
CA ASP A 30 -21.63 -3.88 -3.71
C ASP A 30 -21.47 -3.29 -5.12
N GLY A 31 -21.64 -4.14 -6.15
CA GLY A 31 -21.52 -3.70 -7.55
C GLY A 31 -20.08 -3.47 -8.02
N ILE A 32 -19.10 -3.78 -7.18
CA ILE A 32 -17.67 -3.69 -7.50
C ILE A 32 -17.16 -5.11 -7.79
N GLN A 33 -16.50 -5.27 -8.94
CA GLN A 33 -15.83 -6.52 -9.28
C GLN A 33 -14.56 -6.67 -8.41
N VAL A 34 -14.62 -7.51 -7.39
CA VAL A 34 -13.45 -7.84 -6.56
C VAL A 34 -12.73 -9.04 -7.17
N CYS A 35 -11.46 -8.83 -7.53
CA CYS A 35 -10.58 -9.87 -8.08
C CYS A 35 -9.40 -10.04 -7.12
N GLU A 36 -9.35 -11.13 -6.36
CA GLU A 36 -8.50 -11.17 -5.16
C GLU A 36 -7.01 -11.47 -5.37
N ASN A 37 -6.48 -11.76 -6.58
CA ASN A 37 -5.02 -12.04 -6.68
C ASN A 37 -4.41 -11.88 -8.07
N PHE A 38 -4.27 -10.65 -8.56
CA PHE A 38 -3.75 -10.38 -9.89
C PHE A 38 -2.28 -10.81 -10.12
N SER A 39 -2.09 -11.79 -11.00
CA SER A 39 -0.82 -12.45 -11.31
C SER A 39 -0.09 -11.67 -12.38
N ARG A 40 1.25 -11.76 -12.37
CA ARG A 40 2.09 -11.15 -13.41
C ARG A 40 1.63 -11.52 -14.82
N ASP A 41 1.25 -12.78 -15.05
CA ASP A 41 0.75 -13.25 -16.35
C ASP A 41 -0.58 -12.61 -16.74
N TRP A 42 -1.47 -12.35 -15.78
CA TRP A 42 -2.71 -11.63 -16.03
C TRP A 42 -2.42 -10.18 -16.42
N CYS A 43 -1.49 -9.51 -15.72
CA CYS A 43 -1.07 -8.16 -16.08
C CYS A 43 -0.41 -8.15 -17.47
N ALA A 44 0.55 -9.04 -17.73
CA ALA A 44 1.22 -9.15 -19.03
C ALA A 44 0.25 -9.52 -20.17
N TRP A 45 -0.84 -10.22 -19.87
CA TRP A 45 -1.91 -10.46 -20.86
C TRP A 45 -2.68 -9.18 -21.17
N TRP A 46 -3.00 -8.37 -20.15
CA TRP A 46 -3.69 -7.10 -20.34
C TRP A 46 -2.83 -6.06 -21.03
N SER A 47 -1.51 -6.04 -20.82
CA SER A 47 -0.60 -5.13 -21.55
C SER A 47 -0.69 -5.31 -23.06
N ARG A 48 -0.93 -6.53 -23.53
CA ARG A 48 -1.07 -6.83 -24.96
C ARG A 48 -2.45 -6.51 -25.54
N ARG A 49 -3.47 -6.34 -24.70
CA ARG A 49 -4.86 -6.10 -25.11
C ARG A 49 -5.39 -4.73 -24.71
N PHE A 50 -4.54 -3.93 -24.09
CA PHE A 50 -4.88 -2.60 -23.64
C PHE A 50 -5.16 -1.70 -24.83
N ASN A 51 -6.41 -1.26 -24.97
CA ASN A 51 -6.79 -0.21 -25.90
C ASN A 51 -7.35 0.97 -25.12
N MET A 52 -6.60 2.06 -25.09
CA MET A 52 -6.86 3.23 -24.27
C MET A 52 -8.08 4.07 -24.73
N THR A 53 -8.60 3.82 -25.94
CA THR A 53 -9.86 4.44 -26.41
C THR A 53 -11.08 3.61 -26.04
N GLU A 54 -10.92 2.30 -25.86
CA GLU A 54 -12.02 1.35 -25.64
C GLU A 54 -12.11 0.88 -24.18
N THR A 55 -11.01 0.97 -23.43
CA THR A 55 -10.95 0.50 -22.04
C THR A 55 -11.60 1.53 -21.11
N ALA A 56 -12.58 1.07 -20.31
CA ALA A 56 -13.24 1.92 -19.34
C ALA A 56 -12.23 2.50 -18.31
N PRO A 57 -12.37 3.76 -17.87
CA PRO A 57 -11.46 4.39 -16.91
C PRO A 57 -11.24 3.60 -15.61
N ALA A 58 -12.30 2.98 -15.08
CA ALA A 58 -12.19 2.13 -13.89
C ALA A 58 -11.27 0.91 -14.12
N CYS A 59 -11.32 0.30 -15.30
CA CYS A 59 -10.43 -0.80 -15.67
C CYS A 59 -9.00 -0.33 -15.86
N MET A 60 -8.78 0.86 -16.43
CA MET A 60 -7.43 1.44 -16.59
C MET A 60 -6.73 1.62 -15.25
N ASN A 61 -7.46 2.08 -14.22
CA ASN A 61 -6.92 2.18 -12.86
C ASN A 61 -6.48 0.83 -12.32
N ILE A 62 -7.31 -0.23 -12.48
CA ILE A 62 -6.96 -1.58 -12.03
C ILE A 62 -5.70 -2.10 -12.74
N ILE A 63 -5.58 -1.84 -14.05
CA ILE A 63 -4.45 -2.28 -14.87
C ILE A 63 -3.12 -1.66 -14.42
N ILE A 64 -3.12 -0.43 -13.88
CA ILE A 64 -1.92 0.26 -13.40
C ILE A 64 -1.68 -0.02 -11.90
N LEU A 65 -2.74 0.02 -11.10
CA LEU A 65 -2.73 -0.23 -9.67
C LEU A 65 -2.09 -1.57 -9.36
N VAL A 66 -2.54 -2.62 -10.03
CA VAL A 66 -2.16 -3.99 -9.72
C VAL A 66 -0.66 -4.24 -9.89
N PRO A 67 -0.04 -3.93 -11.05
CA PRO A 67 1.40 -4.05 -11.21
C PRO A 67 2.19 -3.19 -10.21
N ALA A 68 1.68 -1.98 -9.92
CA ALA A 68 2.31 -1.07 -8.97
C ALA A 68 2.28 -1.62 -7.54
N SER A 69 1.18 -2.25 -7.13
CA SER A 69 1.03 -2.86 -5.82
C SER A 69 1.63 -4.26 -5.69
N SER A 70 1.86 -4.94 -6.81
CA SER A 70 2.38 -6.31 -6.83
C SER A 70 3.88 -6.39 -7.13
N GLY A 71 4.54 -5.27 -7.43
CA GLY A 71 5.98 -5.25 -7.69
C GLY A 71 6.36 -5.59 -9.13
N TYR A 72 5.43 -5.58 -10.08
CA TYR A 72 5.67 -5.96 -11.48
C TYR A 72 6.16 -4.78 -12.32
N LEU A 73 7.38 -4.31 -12.02
CA LEU A 73 8.00 -3.15 -12.69
C LEU A 73 8.14 -3.35 -14.21
N ASP A 74 8.44 -4.56 -14.66
CA ASP A 74 8.60 -4.89 -16.08
C ASP A 74 7.28 -4.71 -16.86
N VAL A 75 6.17 -5.10 -16.22
CA VAL A 75 4.83 -4.94 -16.80
C VAL A 75 4.45 -3.46 -16.84
N LEU A 76 4.74 -2.69 -15.79
CA LEU A 76 4.56 -1.23 -15.78
C LEU A 76 5.34 -0.52 -16.89
N LYS A 77 6.61 -0.89 -17.10
CA LYS A 77 7.43 -0.33 -18.18
C LYS A 77 6.88 -0.65 -19.56
N THR A 78 6.33 -1.84 -19.73
CA THR A 78 5.66 -2.24 -20.98
C THR A 78 4.44 -1.34 -21.21
N TYR A 79 3.55 -1.22 -20.22
CA TYR A 79 2.39 -0.33 -20.31
C TYR A 79 2.79 1.11 -20.63
N TRP A 80 3.80 1.63 -19.96
CA TRP A 80 4.26 3.01 -20.17
C TRP A 80 4.75 3.29 -21.58
N SER A 81 5.38 2.30 -22.22
CA SER A 81 5.87 2.41 -23.60
C SER A 81 4.72 2.46 -24.61
N ASP A 82 3.62 1.77 -24.31
CA ASP A 82 2.45 1.68 -25.19
C ASP A 82 1.46 2.86 -25.01
N ILE A 83 1.61 3.67 -23.95
CA ILE A 83 0.74 4.81 -23.68
C ILE A 83 1.20 6.06 -24.46
N PRO A 84 0.34 6.67 -25.29
CA PRO A 84 0.53 7.99 -25.89
C PRO A 84 0.85 9.09 -24.86
N GLU A 85 1.80 9.96 -25.21
CA GLU A 85 2.35 10.98 -24.30
C GLU A 85 1.28 11.88 -23.68
N ASN A 86 0.26 12.27 -24.44
CA ASN A 86 -0.84 13.12 -24.00
C ASN A 86 -1.78 12.45 -22.97
N LYS A 87 -1.68 11.14 -22.77
CA LYS A 87 -2.52 10.37 -21.85
C LYS A 87 -1.77 9.89 -20.60
N LYS A 88 -0.43 9.91 -20.61
CA LYS A 88 0.41 9.51 -19.47
C LYS A 88 0.04 10.23 -18.15
N PRO A 89 -0.19 11.56 -18.12
CA PRO A 89 -0.57 12.25 -16.88
C PRO A 89 -1.94 11.87 -16.33
N LEU A 90 -2.85 11.37 -17.17
CA LEU A 90 -4.19 10.91 -16.76
C LEU A 90 -4.15 9.53 -16.13
N LEU A 91 -3.15 8.73 -16.48
CA LEU A 91 -3.03 7.32 -16.09
C LEU A 91 -2.08 7.14 -14.91
N MET A 92 -0.98 7.90 -14.86
CA MET A 92 -0.03 7.90 -13.76
C MET A 92 -0.08 9.21 -13.00
N ASP A 93 -1.11 9.35 -12.19
CA ASP A 93 -1.27 10.46 -11.28
C ASP A 93 -0.67 10.14 -9.89
N ARG A 94 -0.84 11.09 -8.97
CA ARG A 94 -0.43 11.00 -7.56
C ARG A 94 -0.88 9.73 -6.82
N TRP A 95 -1.97 9.08 -7.24
CA TRP A 95 -2.40 7.80 -6.64
C TRP A 95 -1.49 6.64 -7.02
N THR A 96 -0.87 6.68 -8.21
CA THR A 96 0.03 5.61 -8.66
C THR A 96 1.28 5.52 -7.77
N CYS A 97 1.86 6.67 -7.42
CA CYS A 97 2.96 6.74 -6.44
C CYS A 97 2.52 6.31 -5.03
N ALA A 98 1.29 6.67 -4.63
CA ALA A 98 0.72 6.25 -3.34
C ALA A 98 0.58 4.73 -3.25
N TRP A 99 0.09 4.06 -4.30
CA TRP A 99 -0.06 2.59 -4.32
C TRP A 99 1.27 1.86 -4.32
N ALA A 100 2.26 2.32 -5.10
CA ALA A 100 3.61 1.74 -5.05
C ALA A 100 4.23 1.87 -3.64
N SER A 101 3.91 2.95 -2.93
CA SER A 101 4.37 3.18 -1.55
C SER A 101 3.64 2.32 -0.54
N ASP A 102 2.33 2.14 -0.68
CA ASP A 102 1.50 1.25 0.15
C ASP A 102 1.97 -0.20 0.08
N SER A 103 2.47 -0.64 -1.07
CA SER A 103 3.03 -1.99 -1.21
C SER A 103 4.53 -2.08 -0.93
N GLY A 104 5.17 -0.96 -0.58
CA GLY A 104 6.60 -0.92 -0.22
C GLY A 104 7.57 -1.15 -1.39
N HIS A 105 7.11 -1.00 -2.64
CA HIS A 105 7.92 -1.25 -3.83
C HIS A 105 8.72 0.00 -4.24
N LEU A 106 9.85 0.21 -3.55
CA LEU A 106 10.74 1.35 -3.78
C LEU A 106 11.19 1.49 -5.25
N GLU A 107 11.53 0.38 -5.92
CA GLU A 107 11.99 0.41 -7.31
C GLU A 107 10.91 0.94 -8.27
N ILE A 108 9.65 0.59 -8.02
CA ILE A 108 8.51 1.12 -8.78
C ILE A 108 8.35 2.60 -8.50
N LEU A 109 8.41 3.00 -7.23
CA LEU A 109 8.28 4.40 -6.85
C LEU A 109 9.38 5.29 -7.48
N GLN A 110 10.63 4.80 -7.48
CA GLN A 110 11.77 5.44 -8.15
C GLN A 110 11.54 5.57 -9.65
N TRP A 111 11.09 4.50 -10.28
CA TRP A 111 10.81 4.51 -11.71
C TRP A 111 9.66 5.47 -12.05
N LEU A 112 8.54 5.43 -11.33
CA LEU A 112 7.42 6.37 -11.50
C LEU A 112 7.88 7.82 -11.41
N ARG A 113 8.78 8.11 -10.46
CA ARG A 113 9.32 9.46 -10.30
C ARG A 113 10.21 9.88 -11.47
N SER A 114 11.06 8.97 -11.97
CA SER A 114 11.88 9.22 -13.16
C SER A 114 11.04 9.54 -14.41
N GLN A 115 9.80 9.05 -14.44
CA GLN A 115 8.84 9.29 -15.52
C GLN A 115 8.03 10.59 -15.34
N GLY A 116 8.32 11.38 -14.30
CA GLY A 116 7.62 12.63 -14.02
C GLY A 116 6.24 12.46 -13.37
N CYS A 117 5.94 11.27 -12.82
CA CYS A 117 4.70 11.05 -12.09
C CYS A 117 4.62 12.00 -10.88
N ALA A 118 3.45 12.62 -10.72
CA ALA A 118 3.18 13.48 -9.58
C ALA A 118 3.08 12.65 -8.29
N TRP A 119 3.33 13.30 -7.15
CA TRP A 119 3.13 12.74 -5.83
C TRP A 119 2.62 13.81 -4.86
N ASP A 120 2.13 13.36 -3.71
CA ASP A 120 1.78 14.23 -2.60
C ASP A 120 2.00 13.52 -1.26
N GLU A 121 1.54 14.14 -0.17
CA GLU A 121 1.70 13.63 1.19
C GLU A 121 1.17 12.21 1.40
N ARG A 122 0.27 11.72 0.53
CA ARG A 122 -0.27 10.37 0.62
C ARG A 122 0.79 9.33 0.29
N THR A 123 1.75 9.63 -0.58
CA THR A 123 2.89 8.76 -0.86
C THR A 123 3.68 8.45 0.42
N CYS A 124 4.02 9.49 1.19
CA CYS A 124 4.66 9.33 2.49
C CYS A 124 3.73 8.67 3.52
N HIS A 125 2.44 9.03 3.54
CA HIS A 125 1.45 8.46 4.45
C HIS A 125 1.38 6.93 4.33
N TRP A 126 1.22 6.41 3.11
CA TRP A 126 1.11 4.97 2.88
C TRP A 126 2.42 4.23 3.15
N ALA A 127 3.56 4.82 2.77
CA ALA A 127 4.87 4.26 3.14
C ALA A 127 5.03 4.12 4.67
N ALA A 128 4.57 5.11 5.44
CA ALA A 128 4.57 5.05 6.90
C ALA A 128 3.55 4.05 7.44
N ALA A 129 2.35 3.99 6.84
CA ALA A 129 1.26 3.12 7.27
C ALA A 129 1.56 1.63 7.12
N ILE A 130 2.42 1.26 6.18
CA ILE A 130 2.84 -0.13 5.97
C ILE A 130 4.25 -0.42 6.52
N GLY A 131 4.90 0.60 7.09
CA GLY A 131 6.21 0.45 7.72
C GLY A 131 7.38 0.39 6.73
N SER A 132 7.18 0.76 5.46
CA SER A 132 8.26 0.84 4.47
C SER A 132 9.12 2.08 4.72
N LEU A 133 10.05 1.94 5.66
CA LEU A 133 11.04 2.97 5.97
C LEU A 133 11.86 3.36 4.74
N LYS A 134 12.19 2.40 3.86
CA LYS A 134 12.96 2.65 2.64
C LYS A 134 12.20 3.57 1.67
N CYS A 135 10.92 3.30 1.41
CA CYS A 135 10.09 4.17 0.57
C CYS A 135 9.96 5.56 1.19
N LEU A 136 9.74 5.63 2.50
CA LEU A 136 9.59 6.91 3.22
C LEU A 136 10.86 7.75 3.19
N GLN A 137 12.02 7.14 3.45
CA GLN A 137 13.33 7.82 3.41
C GLN A 137 13.62 8.38 2.03
N TRP A 138 13.43 7.56 1.00
CA TRP A 138 13.68 7.97 -0.37
C TRP A 138 12.68 9.02 -0.86
N ALA A 139 11.38 8.86 -0.59
CA ALA A 139 10.38 9.87 -0.95
C ALA A 139 10.70 11.22 -0.29
N ARG A 140 11.14 11.20 0.98
CA ARG A 140 11.55 12.41 1.69
C ARG A 140 12.81 13.04 1.08
N SER A 141 13.83 12.26 0.73
CA SER A 141 15.07 12.80 0.14
C SER A 141 14.83 13.46 -1.21
N GLU A 142 13.84 13.00 -1.97
CA GLU A 142 13.46 13.58 -3.25
C GLU A 142 12.47 14.76 -3.14
N GLY A 143 12.15 15.20 -1.91
CA GLY A 143 11.28 16.35 -1.68
C GLY A 143 9.80 16.05 -1.81
N CYS A 144 9.36 14.80 -1.65
CA CYS A 144 7.94 14.50 -1.49
C CYS A 144 7.41 15.23 -0.24
N PRO A 145 6.28 15.97 -0.36
CA PRO A 145 5.66 16.57 0.81
C PRO A 145 5.26 15.48 1.80
N TRP A 146 5.29 15.81 3.08
CA TRP A 146 4.81 14.96 4.15
C TRP A 146 4.24 15.81 5.26
N ASN A 147 3.42 15.20 6.13
CA ASN A 147 2.92 15.83 7.33
C ASN A 147 3.46 15.05 8.53
N GLU A 148 4.34 15.65 9.34
CA GLU A 148 4.99 14.93 10.44
C GLU A 148 3.98 14.30 11.40
N SER A 149 2.92 15.05 11.76
CA SER A 149 1.89 14.57 12.69
C SER A 149 1.15 13.36 12.12
N THR A 150 0.76 13.41 10.85
CA THR A 150 0.07 12.30 10.19
C THR A 150 0.95 11.05 10.11
N ILE A 151 2.23 11.21 9.75
CA ILE A 151 3.20 10.12 9.63
C ILE A 151 3.44 9.46 10.99
N CYS A 152 3.65 10.26 12.03
CA CYS A 152 3.89 9.75 13.38
C CYS A 152 2.62 9.08 13.95
N ALA A 153 1.44 9.64 13.73
CA ALA A 153 0.17 9.03 14.17
C ALA A 153 -0.06 7.67 13.51
N VAL A 154 0.06 7.57 12.18
CA VAL A 154 -0.20 6.31 11.46
C VAL A 154 0.85 5.25 11.78
N ALA A 155 2.12 5.62 11.94
CA ALA A 155 3.17 4.70 12.33
C ALA A 155 2.96 4.17 13.76
N ALA A 156 2.47 5.00 14.68
CA ALA A 156 2.12 4.56 16.04
C ALA A 156 0.89 3.64 16.06
N GLU A 157 -0.15 3.98 15.29
CA GLU A 157 -1.34 3.15 15.15
C GLU A 157 -1.05 1.78 14.53
N ARG A 158 -0.11 1.72 13.58
CA ARG A 158 0.26 0.48 12.87
C ARG A 158 1.40 -0.30 13.53
N GLY A 159 2.04 0.27 14.57
CA GLY A 159 3.11 -0.39 15.31
C GLY A 159 4.49 -0.33 14.64
N HIS A 160 4.71 0.60 13.71
CA HIS A 160 5.95 0.72 12.94
C HIS A 160 7.01 1.57 13.66
N LEU A 161 7.69 0.95 14.63
CA LEU A 161 8.72 1.60 15.44
C LEU A 161 9.87 2.22 14.62
N SER A 162 10.33 1.55 13.57
CA SER A 162 11.42 2.04 12.72
C SER A 162 11.07 3.35 12.00
N VAL A 163 9.82 3.48 11.55
CA VAL A 163 9.28 4.72 10.95
C VAL A 163 9.20 5.83 11.99
N LEU A 164 8.74 5.54 13.21
CA LEU A 164 8.70 6.52 14.30
C LEU A 164 10.08 7.02 14.70
N GLN A 165 11.07 6.12 14.78
CA GLN A 165 12.47 6.48 15.06
C GLN A 165 13.03 7.39 13.96
N TYR A 166 12.72 7.10 12.70
CA TYR A 166 13.11 7.97 11.60
C TYR A 166 12.41 9.33 11.67
N ALA A 167 11.09 9.37 11.87
CA ALA A 167 10.35 10.62 12.02
C ALA A 167 10.83 11.46 13.22
N SER A 168 11.24 10.81 14.33
CA SER A 168 11.91 11.46 15.46
C SER A 168 13.18 12.19 15.03
N SER A 169 14.01 11.57 14.18
CA SER A 169 15.27 12.15 13.72
C SER A 169 15.05 13.38 12.82
N GLN A 170 13.86 13.49 12.23
CA GLN A 170 13.45 14.62 11.38
C GLN A 170 12.76 15.74 12.18
N GLY A 171 12.69 15.64 13.51
CA GLY A 171 12.09 16.67 14.37
C GLY A 171 10.57 16.57 14.55
N CYS A 172 9.95 15.41 14.29
CA CYS A 172 8.51 15.21 14.54
C CYS A 172 8.17 15.47 16.02
N LEU A 173 7.12 16.27 16.25
CA LEU A 173 6.59 16.54 17.58
C LEU A 173 5.67 15.40 18.02
N TRP A 174 5.80 14.99 19.28
CA TRP A 174 5.00 13.93 19.87
C TRP A 174 3.70 14.48 20.45
N HIS A 175 2.60 13.78 20.22
CA HIS A 175 1.30 14.14 20.80
C HIS A 175 0.71 12.95 21.56
N THR A 176 -0.14 13.26 22.56
CA THR A 176 -0.81 12.28 23.42
C THR A 176 -1.54 11.21 22.64
N GLU A 177 -2.15 11.57 21.51
CA GLU A 177 -2.88 10.60 20.69
C GLU A 177 -1.96 9.50 20.11
N MET A 178 -0.66 9.73 19.89
CA MET A 178 0.25 8.67 19.40
C MET A 178 0.35 7.51 20.40
N THR A 179 0.52 7.84 21.68
CA THR A 179 0.61 6.84 22.76
C THR A 179 -0.70 6.10 22.92
N LEU A 180 -1.83 6.80 22.83
CA LEU A 180 -3.14 6.17 22.90
C LEU A 180 -3.40 5.24 21.71
N MET A 181 -3.05 5.64 20.49
CA MET A 181 -3.22 4.79 19.30
C MET A 181 -2.39 3.52 19.42
N ALA A 182 -1.13 3.63 19.85
CA ALA A 182 -0.29 2.47 20.13
C ALA A 182 -0.90 1.58 21.24
N ALA A 183 -1.47 2.17 22.29
CA ALA A 183 -2.13 1.44 23.36
C ALA A 183 -3.38 0.68 22.88
N LYS A 184 -4.28 1.35 22.16
CA LYS A 184 -5.52 0.79 21.58
C LYS A 184 -5.27 -0.38 20.63
N ARG A 185 -4.14 -0.32 19.93
CA ARG A 185 -3.72 -1.34 18.96
C ARG A 185 -2.83 -2.41 19.59
N GLY A 186 -2.42 -2.24 20.85
CA GLY A 186 -1.60 -3.20 21.59
C GLY A 186 -0.15 -3.25 21.13
N HIS A 187 0.35 -2.18 20.53
CA HIS A 187 1.73 -2.10 20.06
C HIS A 187 2.71 -1.78 21.19
N LEU A 188 2.91 -2.74 22.10
CA LEU A 188 3.69 -2.57 23.34
C LEU A 188 5.09 -1.99 23.10
N LYS A 189 5.83 -2.48 22.08
CA LYS A 189 7.18 -1.97 21.77
C LYS A 189 7.16 -0.49 21.38
N VAL A 190 6.17 -0.08 20.59
CA VAL A 190 6.00 1.33 20.21
C VAL A 190 5.61 2.15 21.43
N PHE A 191 4.68 1.65 22.23
CA PHE A 191 4.22 2.31 23.45
C PHE A 191 5.39 2.55 24.42
N GLN A 192 6.15 1.51 24.76
CA GLN A 192 7.35 1.58 25.59
C GLN A 192 8.36 2.61 25.05
N TRP A 193 8.61 2.60 23.74
CA TRP A 193 9.53 3.55 23.13
C TRP A 193 9.04 5.00 23.21
N LEU A 194 7.73 5.25 23.02
CA LEU A 194 7.14 6.58 23.16
C LEU A 194 7.25 7.09 24.61
N ILE A 195 7.02 6.23 25.61
CA ILE A 195 7.19 6.58 27.03
C ILE A 195 8.67 6.87 27.33
N TYR A 196 9.60 6.06 26.82
CA TYR A 196 11.03 6.30 26.95
C TYR A 196 11.45 7.66 26.36
N LYS A 197 10.84 8.08 25.24
CA LYS A 197 11.04 9.40 24.63
C LYS A 197 10.33 10.54 25.34
N ARG A 198 9.70 10.29 26.49
CA ARG A 198 8.91 11.25 27.29
C ARG A 198 7.77 11.87 26.51
N CYS A 199 7.16 11.11 25.59
CA CYS A 199 5.93 11.52 24.92
C CYS A 199 4.83 11.74 25.98
N PRO A 200 4.07 12.85 25.92
CA PRO A 200 2.95 13.05 26.82
C PRO A 200 1.91 11.94 26.59
N TRP A 201 1.30 11.45 27.67
CA TRP A 201 0.31 10.39 27.60
C TRP A 201 -0.67 10.50 28.78
N ASN A 202 -1.84 9.91 28.64
CA ASN A 202 -2.84 9.84 29.70
C ASN A 202 -2.92 8.40 30.21
N LYS A 203 -2.35 8.14 31.40
CA LYS A 203 -2.25 6.80 32.00
C LYS A 203 -3.62 6.14 32.14
N GLU A 204 -4.61 6.86 32.67
CA GLU A 204 -5.97 6.37 32.87
C GLU A 204 -6.63 6.00 31.54
N ARG A 205 -6.52 6.87 30.54
CA ARG A 205 -7.07 6.62 29.19
C ARG A 205 -6.40 5.40 28.54
N CYS A 206 -5.09 5.23 28.73
CA CYS A 206 -4.34 4.08 28.19
C CYS A 206 -4.69 2.78 28.93
N ARG A 207 -4.95 2.80 30.25
CA ARG A 207 -5.46 1.63 30.99
C ARG A 207 -6.85 1.22 30.52
N ARG A 208 -7.75 2.20 30.34
CA ARG A 208 -9.15 1.94 29.95
C ARG A 208 -9.31 1.50 28.49
N GLU A 209 -8.57 2.11 27.57
CA GLU A 209 -8.74 1.90 26.12
C GLU A 209 -7.64 1.01 25.50
N GLY A 210 -6.60 0.68 26.27
CA GLY A 210 -5.48 -0.13 25.82
C GLY A 210 -5.81 -1.62 25.71
N LYS A 211 -5.02 -2.34 24.92
CA LYS A 211 -5.07 -3.82 24.88
C LYS A 211 -4.46 -4.43 26.16
N PRO A 212 -4.82 -5.68 26.51
CA PRO A 212 -4.38 -6.31 27.76
C PRO A 212 -2.87 -6.23 27.99
N ASN A 213 -2.05 -6.50 26.97
CA ASN A 213 -0.60 -6.43 27.06
C ASN A 213 -0.04 -5.03 27.42
N ILE A 214 -0.79 -3.96 27.16
CA ILE A 214 -0.43 -2.60 27.57
C ILE A 214 -0.86 -2.40 29.03
N VAL A 215 -2.06 -2.84 29.39
CA VAL A 215 -2.61 -2.72 30.75
C VAL A 215 -1.75 -3.51 31.74
N ASP A 216 -1.42 -4.76 31.42
CA ASP A 216 -0.55 -5.62 32.24
C ASP A 216 0.80 -4.93 32.49
N TRP A 217 1.41 -4.38 31.44
CA TRP A 217 2.66 -3.62 31.56
C TRP A 217 2.52 -2.35 32.41
N LEU A 218 1.38 -1.66 32.33
CA LEU A 218 1.09 -0.49 33.15
C LEU A 218 0.85 -0.82 34.62
N ASP A 219 0.35 -2.02 34.90
CA ASP A 219 0.09 -2.50 36.25
C ASP A 219 1.38 -3.05 36.89
N GLU A 220 2.28 -3.63 36.10
CA GLU A 220 3.64 -3.97 36.55
C GLU A 220 4.48 -2.74 36.90
N LEU A 221 4.34 -1.65 36.13
CA LEU A 221 5.12 -0.43 36.36
C LEU A 221 4.70 0.37 37.59
N ASP A 222 3.41 0.31 37.94
CA ASP A 222 2.82 1.08 39.03
C ASP A 222 1.56 0.36 39.52
N PRO A 223 1.75 -0.68 40.35
CA PRO A 223 0.65 -1.46 40.90
C PRO A 223 -0.20 -0.56 41.80
N LEU A 224 -1.52 -0.60 41.62
CA LEU A 224 -2.49 0.16 42.41
C LEU A 224 -2.39 -0.15 43.91
#